data_AF-A0A938MGW0-F1
#
_entry.id   AF-A0A938MGW0-F1
#
_cell.length_a   1.000
_cell.length_b   1.000
_cell.length_c   1.000
_cell.angle_alpha   90.00
_cell.angle_beta   90.00
_cell.angle_gamma   90.00
#
_symmetry.space_group_name_H-M   'P 1'
#
loop_
_entity.id
_entity.type
_entity.pdbx_description
1 polymer ?
#
loop_
_entity_poly.entity_id
_entity_poly.type
_entity_poly.pdbx_seq_one_letter_code
_entity_poly.pdbx_strand_id
1 'polypeptide(L)' 'MNTQTTAEAVYAEVVKPLPASERVKLATLILNDISPRAVVDYSEEWTEEDMRDFRAASWAYINRRLEEEEKDAPIR' A
#
# COMPACT_ATOMS: atom_id res chain seq x y z
N MET A 1 19.30 -10.79 -0.48
CA MET A 1 18.47 -10.49 0.70
C MET A 1 18.22 -8.99 0.68
N ASN A 2 16.96 -8.57 0.55
CA ASN A 2 16.62 -7.15 0.55
C ASN A 2 16.73 -6.64 1.99
N THR A 3 17.76 -5.85 2.27
CA THR A 3 17.87 -5.14 3.56
C THR A 3 16.86 -4.00 3.53
N GLN A 4 15.66 -4.24 4.06
CA GLN A 4 14.67 -3.19 4.24
C GLN A 4 15.18 -2.26 5.35
N THR A 5 15.81 -1.16 4.95
CA THR A 5 16.24 -0.10 5.87
C THR A 5 14.99 0.53 6.48
N THR A 6 14.80 0.35 7.79
CA THR A 6 13.63 0.88 8.49
C THR A 6 13.83 2.36 8.84
N ALA A 7 12.73 3.09 9.03
CA ALA A 7 12.78 4.50 9.41
C ALA A 7 13.53 4.71 10.74
N GLU A 8 13.41 3.77 11.68
CA GLU A 8 14.10 3.78 12.96
C GLU A 8 15.63 3.64 12.80
N ALA A 9 16.08 2.79 11.88
CA ALA A 9 17.50 2.61 11.58
C ALA A 9 18.09 3.90 10.99
N VAL A 10 17.41 4.51 10.01
CA VAL A 10 17.82 5.81 9.43
C VAL A 10 17.85 6.90 10.49
N TYR A 11 16.84 6.93 11.36
CA TYR A 11 16.80 7.92 12.43
C TYR A 11 17.98 7.76 13.39
N ALA A 12 18.27 6.54 13.82
CA ALA A 12 19.33 6.27 14.79
C ALA A 12 20.74 6.56 14.23
N GLU A 13 20.99 6.16 12.98
CA GLU A 13 22.33 6.23 12.38
C GLU A 13 22.62 7.56 11.70
N VAL A 14 21.61 8.20 11.09
CA VAL A 14 21.80 9.40 10.26
C VAL A 14 21.22 10.64 10.92
N VAL A 15 20.00 10.58 11.43
CA VAL A 15 19.29 11.78 11.91
C VAL A 15 19.72 12.19 13.32
N LYS A 16 19.85 11.23 14.23
CA LYS A 16 20.15 11.47 15.64
C LYS A 16 21.50 12.18 15.87
N PRO A 17 22.59 11.84 15.15
CA PRO A 17 23.89 12.51 15.30
C PRO A 17 23.91 13.96 14.78
N LEU A 18 22.95 14.38 13.96
CA LEU A 18 22.92 15.74 13.43
C LEU A 18 22.68 16.78 14.55
N PRO A 19 23.23 17.99 14.40
CA PRO A 19 22.89 19.12 15.26
C PRO A 19 21.38 19.38 15.29
N ALA A 20 20.88 19.91 16.41
CA ALA A 20 19.45 20.16 16.58
C ALA A 20 18.85 21.02 15.46
N SER A 21 19.59 22.02 14.97
CA SER A 21 19.17 22.87 13.85
C SER A 21 18.95 22.07 12.56
N GLU A 22 19.85 21.14 12.23
CA GLU A 22 19.74 20.31 11.03
C GLU A 22 18.62 19.26 11.16
N ARG A 23 18.40 18.72 12.37
CA ARG A 23 17.25 17.82 12.61
C ARG A 23 15.92 18.54 12.41
N VAL A 24 15.81 19.78 12.87
CA VAL A 24 14.59 20.60 12.68
C VAL A 24 14.38 20.91 11.20
N LYS A 25 15.43 21.32 10.47
CA LYS A 25 15.34 21.54 9.01
C LYS A 25 14.90 20.27 8.27
N LEU A 26 15.48 19.13 8.61
CA LEU A 26 15.11 17.85 8.02
C LEU A 26 13.65 17.49 8.30
N ALA A 27 13.19 17.68 9.54
CA ALA A 27 11.79 17.48 9.88
C ALA A 27 10.85 18.38 9.05
N THR A 28 11.22 19.64 8.84
CA THR A 28 10.46 20.56 7.96
C THR A 28 10.43 20.08 6.51
N LEU A 29 11.57 19.62 5.96
CA LEU A 29 11.63 19.09 4.60
C LEU A 29 10.72 17.87 4.44
N ILE A 30 10.78 16.91 5.38
CA ILE A 30 9.94 15.72 5.37
C ILE A 30 8.46 16.12 5.43
N LEU A 31 8.08 17.01 6.35
CA LEU A 31 6.69 17.43 6.51
C LEU A 31 6.14 18.19 5.30
N ASN A 32 6.97 18.97 4.59
CA ASN A 32 6.56 19.69 3.40
C ASN A 32 6.41 18.79 2.16
N ASP A 33 7.14 17.68 2.11
CA ASP A 33 7.12 16.75 0.98
C ASP A 33 5.96 15.73 1.08
N ILE A 34 5.39 15.58 2.27
CA ILE A 34 4.17 14.79 2.46
C ILE A 34 2.99 15.55 1.86
N SER A 35 2.42 14.98 0.80
CA SER A 35 1.20 15.53 0.18
C SER A 35 0.11 15.71 1.23
N PRO A 36 -0.68 16.80 1.20
CA PRO A 36 -1.87 16.95 2.05
C PRO A 36 -2.89 15.83 1.89
N ARG A 37 -2.79 15.03 0.82
CA ARG A 37 -3.61 13.85 0.54
C ARG A 37 -2.99 12.54 0.99
N ALA A 38 -1.75 12.55 1.50
CA ALA A 38 -1.11 11.38 2.12
C ALA A 38 -1.64 11.13 3.54
N VAL A 39 -2.91 11.46 3.77
CA VAL A 39 -3.66 11.03 4.94
C VAL A 39 -4.05 9.60 4.65
N VAL A 40 -3.62 8.69 5.52
CA VAL A 40 -4.15 7.32 5.52
C VAL A 40 -5.66 7.45 5.75
N ASP A 41 -6.46 7.01 4.79
CA ASP A 41 -7.89 6.96 4.96
C ASP A 41 -8.21 5.85 5.96
N TYR A 42 -8.60 6.24 7.16
CA TYR A 42 -9.03 5.32 8.23
C TYR A 42 -10.53 5.04 8.16
N SER A 43 -11.21 5.48 7.10
CA SER A 43 -12.60 5.13 6.88
C SER A 43 -12.75 3.62 6.76
N GLU A 44 -13.75 3.07 7.45
CA GLU A 44 -14.19 1.69 7.26
C GLU A 44 -15.18 1.56 6.09
N GLU A 45 -15.56 2.69 5.48
CA GLU A 45 -16.45 2.71 4.33
C GLU A 45 -15.70 2.40 3.04
N TRP A 46 -16.26 1.52 2.22
CA TRP A 46 -15.71 1.26 0.89
C TRP A 46 -16.03 2.41 -0.04
N THR A 47 -15.03 2.87 -0.77
CA THR A 47 -15.24 3.83 -1.85
C THR A 47 -15.95 3.16 -3.03
N GLU A 48 -16.52 3.96 -3.92
CA GLU A 48 -17.08 3.42 -5.17
C GLU A 48 -15.99 2.74 -6.02
N GLU A 49 -14.73 3.17 -5.90
CA GLU A 49 -13.59 2.52 -6.55
C GLU A 49 -13.36 1.12 -5.97
N ASP A 50 -13.32 0.99 -4.64
CA ASP A 50 -13.20 -0.32 -3.98
C ASP A 50 -14.33 -1.27 -4.39
N MET A 51 -15.56 -0.77 -4.46
CA MET A 51 -16.72 -1.55 -4.90
C MET A 51 -16.62 -1.97 -6.37
N ARG A 52 -16.05 -1.14 -7.25
CA ARG A 52 -15.81 -1.51 -8.66
C ARG A 52 -14.74 -2.59 -8.76
N ASP A 53 -13.63 -2.41 -8.06
CA ASP A 53 -12.50 -3.34 -8.10
C ASP A 53 -12.88 -4.69 -7.51
N PHE A 54 -13.62 -4.70 -6.40
CA PHE A 54 -14.16 -5.91 -5.82
C PHE A 54 -15.09 -6.66 -6.77
N ARG A 55 -15.99 -5.94 -7.47
CA ARG A 55 -16.88 -6.54 -8.47
C ARG A 55 -16.08 -7.17 -9.63
N ALA A 56 -15.10 -6.45 -10.15
CA ALA A 56 -14.24 -6.93 -11.23
C ALA A 56 -13.47 -8.20 -10.82
N ALA A 57 -12.85 -8.18 -9.63
CA ALA A 57 -12.13 -9.33 -9.08
C ALA A 57 -13.05 -10.54 -8.86
N SER A 58 -14.24 -10.30 -8.29
CA SER A 58 -15.23 -11.36 -8.05
C SER A 58 -15.68 -12.02 -9.36
N TRP A 59 -15.96 -11.21 -10.39
CA TRP A 59 -16.38 -11.74 -11.69
C TRP A 59 -15.27 -12.52 -12.39
N ALA A 60 -14.03 -12.01 -12.33
CA ALA A 60 -12.87 -12.71 -12.87
C ALA A 60 -12.66 -14.07 -12.17
N TYR A 61 -12.83 -14.13 -10.85
CA TYR A 61 -12.77 -15.37 -10.09
C TYR A 61 -13.87 -16.36 -10.50
N ILE A 62 -15.12 -15.90 -10.61
CA ILE A 62 -16.26 -16.74 -11.02
C ILE A 62 -16.02 -17.30 -12.43
N ASN A 63 -15.65 -16.46 -13.39
CA ASN A 63 -15.40 -16.91 -14.75
C ASN A 63 -14.30 -17.96 -14.81
N ARG A 64 -13.18 -17.72 -14.12
CA ARG A 64 -12.10 -18.69 -14.03
C ARG A 64 -12.58 -20.03 -13.46
N ARG A 65 -13.38 -19.99 -12.39
CA ARG A 65 -13.88 -21.21 -11.75
C ARG A 65 -14.85 -21.97 -12.66
N LEU A 66 -15.70 -21.27 -13.40
CA LEU A 66 -16.60 -21.89 -14.38
C LEU A 66 -15.83 -22.54 -15.54
N GLU A 67 -14.78 -21.89 -16.03
CA GLU A 67 -13.89 -22.46 -17.05
C GLU A 67 -13.15 -23.72 -16.54
N GLU A 68 -12.79 -23.76 -15.26
CA GLU A 68 -12.20 -24.93 -14.62
C GLU A 68 -13.24 -26.07 -14.50
N GLU A 69 -14.47 -25.78 -14.08
CA GLU A 69 -15.56 -26.78 -13.99
C GLU A 69 -15.99 -27.32 -15.37
N GLU A 70 -15.99 -26.50 -16.42
CA GLU A 70 -16.28 -26.94 -17.79
C GLU A 70 -15.20 -27.88 -18.34
N LYS A 71 -13.92 -27.63 -18.02
CA LYS A 71 -12.80 -28.50 -18.43
C LYS A 71 -12.83 -29.87 -17.75
N ASP A 72 -13.33 -29.93 -16.52
CA ASP A 72 -13.42 -31.17 -15.74
C ASP A 72 -14.75 -31.93 -15.96
N ALA A 73 -15.65 -31.42 -16.78
CA ALA A 73 -16.89 -32.10 -17.12
C ALA A 73 -16.62 -33.36 -17.98
N PRO A 74 -17.22 -34.52 -17.66
CA PRO A 74 -17.02 -35.73 -18.45
C PRO A 74 -17.60 -35.54 -19.86
N ILE A 75 -16.79 -35.84 -20.88
CA ILE A 75 -17.19 -35.82 -22.30
C ILE A 75 -18.37 -36.79 -22.46
N ARG A 76 -19.54 -36.26 -22.81
CA ARG A 76 -20.76 -37.04 -23.08
C ARG A 76 -20.80 -37.54 -24.52
#